data_AF-A0A1G1ECE0-F1
#
_entry.id   AF-A0A1G1ECE0-F1
#
_cell.length_a   1.000
_cell.length_b   1.000
_cell.length_c   1.000
_cell.angle_alpha   90.00
_cell.angle_beta   90.00
_cell.angle_gamma   90.00
#
_symmetry.space_group_name_H-M   'P 1'
#
loop_
_entity.id
_entity.type
_entity.pdbx_description
1 polymer ?
#
loop_
_entity_poly.entity_id
_entity_poly.type
_entity_poly.pdbx_seq_one_letter_code
_entity_poly.pdbx_strand_id
1 'polypeptide(L)'
;MTDREVSISALLNKLADGWSASHRSLLDEVILRWEKRFDTRVQVKDIDENICNFVTYLSKIRLRGMYRLPCLIVGGKTSDLTPAVKKFWEKVKCPGRIPFVLTLSDIAYQQALYVVPRSDCLLLPPDQVLSLLDSADPQDTLKAYLRQQIPIRRLNPYTILHSTDGNMFFGRSKELDRLRYEKDVSFAIAGPSRIGKTSLLKQYNREMIREGDSRVAHIREVDFHDCQDRTPNGVARFFAMEINPSNRSNRMTAEGLVNFLKYQRSEHGHRLELLLDEVDEVCQGGAFNCLGKAAKEGICRLILSGRGSLLKMALSSHSPIGHRLDLIRPEPLDTESAKKLILEPLMDLGFRVIGVDQIIHDVFHLTGRLPHLLQSYGNKLVDIALVEGTDTISIEHIDRLKWDFEFAQYLTSPLQDIVDPKGRLLALSLLKESHRDFDIPSIQKFAEGLGFNLDYQKTKEMCNDLVIHNILAWNQGLYRIATGALSYYAREMRFLDDAIDKARHAIKTCPDSGM
;
A
#
# COMPACT_ATOMS: atom_id res chain seq x y z
N MET A 1 -25.47 -39.91 12.30
CA MET A 1 -25.02 -40.77 11.20
C MET A 1 -23.65 -40.27 10.80
N THR A 2 -22.66 -41.16 10.83
CA THR A 2 -21.26 -40.86 10.56
C THR A 2 -21.09 -40.31 9.15
N ASP A 3 -20.74 -39.02 9.04
CA ASP A 3 -20.32 -38.37 7.80
C ASP A 3 -19.15 -39.14 7.20
N ARG A 4 -19.43 -39.96 6.18
CA ARG A 4 -18.38 -40.37 5.24
C ARG A 4 -18.03 -39.11 4.47
N GLU A 5 -16.85 -38.55 4.71
CA GLU A 5 -16.28 -37.49 3.88
C GLU A 5 -16.44 -37.89 2.40
N VAL A 6 -17.33 -37.20 1.69
CA VAL A 6 -17.53 -37.43 0.26
C VAL A 6 -16.22 -37.05 -0.43
N SER A 7 -15.66 -37.94 -1.25
CA SER A 7 -14.44 -37.61 -2.00
C SER A 7 -14.66 -36.36 -2.86
N ILE A 8 -13.61 -35.54 -3.03
CA ILE A 8 -13.71 -34.30 -3.82
C ILE A 8 -14.15 -34.59 -5.25
N SER A 9 -13.66 -35.68 -5.86
CA SER A 9 -14.08 -36.13 -7.18
C SER A 9 -15.57 -36.44 -7.25
N ALA A 10 -16.12 -37.17 -6.27
CA ALA A 10 -17.55 -37.47 -6.23
C ALA A 10 -18.41 -36.21 -6.04
N LEU A 11 -17.93 -35.24 -5.27
CA LEU A 11 -18.59 -33.95 -5.07
C LEU A 11 -18.65 -33.14 -6.36
N LEU A 12 -17.51 -32.97 -7.04
CA LEU A 12 -17.43 -32.22 -8.29
C LEU A 12 -18.23 -32.88 -9.40
N ASN A 13 -18.23 -34.22 -9.50
CA ASN A 13 -19.04 -34.94 -10.49
C ASN A 13 -20.55 -34.71 -10.30
N LYS A 14 -21.03 -34.69 -9.04
CA LYS A 14 -22.44 -34.39 -8.76
C LYS A 14 -22.82 -32.97 -9.16
N LEU A 15 -21.95 -31.99 -8.90
CA LEU A 15 -22.17 -30.62 -9.33
C LEU A 15 -22.03 -30.47 -10.86
N ALA A 16 -21.19 -31.27 -11.51
CA ALA A 16 -21.05 -31.27 -12.96
C ALA A 16 -22.37 -31.61 -13.68
N ASP A 17 -23.18 -32.50 -13.09
CA ASP A 17 -24.51 -32.88 -13.61
C ASP A 17 -25.56 -31.77 -13.46
N GLY A 18 -25.32 -30.83 -12.56
CA GLY A 18 -26.13 -29.64 -12.33
C GLY A 18 -26.66 -29.51 -10.90
N TRP A 19 -26.96 -28.28 -10.48
CA TRP A 19 -27.54 -27.96 -9.19
C TRP A 19 -28.47 -26.75 -9.28
N SER A 20 -29.44 -26.73 -8.37
CA SER A 20 -30.33 -25.59 -8.13
C SER A 20 -29.96 -24.89 -6.82
N ALA A 21 -30.51 -23.70 -6.57
CA ALA A 21 -30.36 -23.00 -5.30
C ALA A 21 -30.80 -23.83 -4.07
N SER A 22 -31.68 -24.83 -4.26
CA SER A 22 -32.11 -25.76 -3.21
C SER A 22 -31.08 -26.83 -2.84
N HIS A 23 -30.03 -27.06 -3.66
CA HIS A 23 -28.95 -28.01 -3.40
C HIS A 23 -27.66 -27.35 -2.89
N ARG A 24 -27.83 -26.24 -2.15
CA ARG A 24 -26.75 -25.39 -1.64
C ARG A 24 -25.67 -26.14 -0.83
N SER A 25 -26.02 -27.23 -0.15
CA SER A 25 -25.09 -27.97 0.72
C SER A 25 -23.87 -28.54 0.00
N LEU A 26 -24.01 -29.00 -1.24
CA LEU A 26 -22.87 -29.51 -2.01
C LEU A 26 -21.91 -28.39 -2.42
N LEU A 27 -22.45 -27.24 -2.77
CA LEU A 27 -21.67 -26.06 -3.13
C LEU A 27 -20.96 -25.46 -1.90
N ASP A 28 -21.66 -25.38 -0.77
CA ASP A 28 -21.09 -24.93 0.50
C ASP A 28 -19.89 -25.83 0.91
N GLU A 29 -19.96 -27.14 0.67
CA GLU A 29 -18.85 -28.07 0.90
C GLU A 29 -17.63 -27.79 -0.01
N VAL A 30 -17.84 -27.47 -1.30
CA VAL A 30 -16.74 -27.05 -2.20
C VAL A 30 -16.09 -25.76 -1.69
N ILE A 31 -16.91 -24.80 -1.26
CA ILE A 31 -16.43 -23.51 -0.74
C ILE A 31 -15.65 -23.72 0.56
N LEU A 32 -16.14 -24.56 1.47
CA LEU A 32 -15.45 -24.88 2.71
C LEU A 32 -14.08 -25.53 2.45
N ARG A 33 -14.01 -26.44 1.46
CA ARG A 33 -12.74 -27.04 1.04
C ARG A 33 -11.80 -26.01 0.43
N TRP A 34 -12.31 -25.08 -0.39
CA TRP A 34 -11.52 -23.97 -0.91
C TRP A 34 -10.95 -23.11 0.23
N GLU A 35 -11.79 -22.71 1.20
CA GLU A 35 -11.37 -21.94 2.38
C GLU A 35 -10.26 -22.65 3.16
N LYS A 36 -10.45 -23.95 3.43
CA LYS A 36 -9.48 -24.78 4.15
C LYS A 36 -8.16 -24.94 3.39
N ARG A 37 -8.22 -25.19 2.08
CA ARG A 37 -7.02 -25.43 1.24
C ARG A 37 -6.17 -24.17 1.06
N PHE A 38 -6.80 -23.00 0.96
CA PHE A 38 -6.11 -21.72 0.77
C PHE A 38 -5.92 -20.92 2.06
N ASP A 39 -6.39 -21.43 3.20
CA ASP A 39 -6.40 -20.72 4.49
C ASP A 39 -6.95 -19.30 4.33
N THR A 40 -8.16 -19.23 3.77
CA THR A 40 -8.81 -17.98 3.36
C THR A 40 -10.27 -17.96 3.79
N ARG A 41 -10.86 -16.76 3.74
CA ARG A 41 -12.30 -16.57 3.89
C ARG A 41 -12.94 -16.36 2.52
N VAL A 42 -14.11 -16.94 2.34
CA VAL A 42 -14.95 -16.81 1.16
C VAL A 42 -16.23 -16.08 1.53
N GLN A 43 -16.56 -15.05 0.77
CA GLN A 43 -17.86 -14.39 0.86
C GLN A 43 -18.68 -14.73 -0.38
N VAL A 44 -19.67 -15.60 -0.20
CA VAL A 44 -20.66 -15.89 -1.24
C VAL A 44 -21.52 -14.65 -1.48
N LYS A 45 -21.66 -14.27 -2.74
CA LYS A 45 -22.40 -13.08 -3.17
C LYS A 45 -23.76 -13.43 -3.75
N ASP A 46 -23.82 -14.49 -4.53
CA ASP A 46 -25.01 -14.88 -5.27
C ASP A 46 -24.91 -16.36 -5.63
N ILE A 47 -26.03 -17.08 -5.56
CA ILE A 47 -26.16 -18.49 -5.96
C ILE A 47 -27.41 -18.59 -6.82
N ASP A 48 -27.24 -19.13 -8.03
CA ASP A 48 -28.32 -19.38 -8.97
C ASP A 48 -28.19 -20.83 -9.50
N GLU A 49 -29.07 -21.24 -10.40
CA GLU A 49 -28.98 -22.52 -11.09
C GLU A 49 -27.63 -22.66 -11.79
N ASN A 50 -26.86 -23.69 -11.42
CA ASN A 50 -25.54 -23.98 -11.97
C ASN A 50 -24.47 -22.87 -11.84
N ILE A 51 -24.72 -21.84 -11.03
CA ILE A 51 -23.88 -20.64 -10.92
C ILE A 51 -23.66 -20.27 -9.46
N CYS A 52 -22.41 -19.99 -9.08
CA CYS A 52 -22.09 -19.41 -7.78
C CYS A 52 -21.03 -18.32 -7.91
N ASN A 53 -21.41 -17.11 -7.48
CA ASN A 53 -20.50 -15.96 -7.38
C ASN A 53 -19.99 -15.84 -5.95
N PHE A 54 -18.68 -15.77 -5.77
CA PHE A 54 -18.08 -15.52 -4.47
C PHE A 54 -16.83 -14.66 -4.58
N VAL A 55 -16.35 -14.18 -3.45
CA VAL A 55 -15.11 -13.41 -3.33
C VAL A 55 -14.21 -14.09 -2.32
N THR A 56 -12.94 -14.28 -2.66
CA THR A 56 -11.93 -14.88 -1.77
C THR A 56 -10.73 -13.95 -1.59
N TYR A 57 -9.90 -14.20 -0.57
CA TYR A 57 -8.75 -13.35 -0.24
C TYR A 57 -7.49 -14.21 -0.17
N LEU A 58 -6.79 -14.37 -1.30
CA LEU A 58 -5.59 -15.21 -1.38
C LEU A 58 -4.37 -14.47 -0.83
N SER A 59 -4.42 -14.16 0.46
CA SER A 59 -3.43 -13.33 1.16
C SER A 59 -2.06 -13.97 1.34
N LYS A 60 -1.84 -15.21 0.88
CA LYS A 60 -0.53 -15.87 0.86
C LYS A 60 0.11 -15.88 -0.54
N ILE A 61 -0.64 -15.51 -1.58
CA ILE A 61 -0.14 -15.43 -2.95
C ILE A 61 0.16 -13.97 -3.27
N ARG A 62 1.44 -13.69 -3.51
CA ARG A 62 2.02 -12.37 -3.82
C ARG A 62 1.98 -12.09 -5.31
N LEU A 63 0.79 -12.20 -5.91
CA LEU A 63 0.55 -11.82 -7.30
C LEU A 63 -0.51 -10.71 -7.36
N ARG A 64 -0.48 -9.93 -8.44
CA ARG A 64 -1.42 -8.84 -8.65
C ARG A 64 -2.86 -9.36 -8.70
N GLY A 65 -3.78 -8.66 -8.06
CA GLY A 65 -5.21 -9.00 -8.10
C GLY A 65 -5.62 -10.20 -7.22
N MET A 66 -4.70 -10.76 -6.42
CA MET A 66 -5.02 -11.85 -5.48
C MET A 66 -5.70 -11.37 -4.19
N TYR A 67 -5.74 -10.05 -3.98
CA TYR A 67 -6.45 -9.43 -2.88
C TYR A 67 -7.91 -9.12 -3.26
N ARG A 68 -8.88 -9.70 -2.54
CA ARG A 68 -10.33 -9.60 -2.83
C ARG A 68 -10.67 -10.04 -4.26
N LEU A 69 -10.40 -11.31 -4.51
CA LEU A 69 -10.50 -11.97 -5.80
C LEU A 69 -11.95 -12.41 -6.09
N PRO A 70 -12.62 -11.85 -7.11
CA PRO A 70 -13.93 -12.34 -7.54
C PRO A 70 -13.78 -13.68 -8.28
N CYS A 71 -14.60 -14.64 -7.89
CA CYS A 71 -14.63 -15.98 -8.45
C CYS A 71 -16.05 -16.36 -8.88
N LEU A 72 -16.13 -17.16 -9.93
CA LEU A 72 -17.35 -17.74 -10.46
C LEU A 72 -17.16 -19.26 -10.55
N ILE A 73 -18.06 -20.03 -9.94
CA ILE A 73 -18.20 -21.47 -10.20
C ILE A 73 -19.36 -21.65 -11.17
N VAL A 74 -19.13 -22.44 -12.22
CA VAL A 74 -20.15 -22.81 -13.22
C VAL A 74 -20.13 -24.32 -13.47
N GLY A 75 -21.31 -24.92 -13.61
CA GLY A 75 -21.45 -26.33 -13.95
C GLY A 75 -22.76 -26.64 -14.65
N GLY A 76 -23.25 -27.87 -14.54
CA GLY A 76 -24.35 -28.35 -15.37
C GLY A 76 -23.92 -28.74 -16.78
N LYS A 77 -24.67 -29.65 -17.40
CA LYS A 77 -24.39 -30.18 -18.75
C LYS A 77 -25.31 -29.62 -19.84
N THR A 78 -26.45 -29.01 -19.48
CA THR A 78 -27.53 -28.73 -20.43
C THR A 78 -27.97 -27.27 -20.50
N SER A 79 -27.59 -26.42 -19.52
CA SER A 79 -27.94 -25.00 -19.50
C SER A 79 -26.96 -24.16 -20.34
N ASP A 80 -27.47 -23.13 -21.03
CA ASP A 80 -26.62 -22.10 -21.62
C ASP A 80 -26.15 -21.13 -20.53
N LEU A 81 -24.87 -21.21 -20.15
CA LEU A 81 -24.26 -20.40 -19.11
C LEU A 81 -23.62 -19.12 -19.67
N THR A 82 -23.58 -18.96 -21.00
CA THR A 82 -22.94 -17.84 -21.69
C THR A 82 -23.43 -16.48 -21.17
N PRO A 83 -24.74 -16.23 -20.98
CA PRO A 83 -25.23 -14.94 -20.46
C PRO A 83 -24.73 -14.65 -19.03
N ALA A 84 -24.66 -15.67 -18.18
CA ALA A 84 -24.22 -15.53 -16.80
C ALA A 84 -22.71 -15.25 -16.69
N VAL A 85 -21.90 -16.00 -17.45
CA VAL A 85 -20.44 -15.75 -17.52
C VAL A 85 -20.17 -14.35 -18.07
N LYS A 86 -20.94 -13.90 -19.07
CA LYS A 86 -20.82 -12.55 -19.64
C LYS A 86 -21.17 -11.47 -18.62
N LYS A 87 -22.29 -11.63 -17.90
CA LYS A 87 -22.72 -10.73 -16.83
C LYS A 87 -21.67 -10.65 -15.71
N PHE A 88 -21.10 -11.79 -15.31
CA PHE A 88 -20.01 -11.83 -14.35
C PHE A 88 -18.81 -11.03 -14.87
N TRP A 89 -18.32 -11.36 -16.07
CA TRP A 89 -17.17 -10.70 -16.68
C TRP A 89 -17.35 -9.18 -16.82
N GLU A 90 -18.51 -8.71 -17.29
CA GLU A 90 -18.80 -7.28 -17.40
C GLU A 90 -18.77 -6.55 -16.05
N LYS A 91 -19.16 -7.23 -14.97
CA LYS A 91 -19.12 -6.69 -13.61
C LYS A 91 -17.71 -6.67 -13.01
N VAL A 92 -16.85 -7.61 -13.38
CA VAL A 92 -15.53 -7.78 -12.75
C VAL A 92 -14.35 -7.31 -13.60
N LYS A 93 -14.55 -7.09 -14.91
CA LYS A 93 -13.50 -6.60 -15.81
C LYS A 93 -13.03 -5.23 -15.33
N CYS A 94 -11.80 -5.20 -14.84
CA CYS A 94 -11.18 -3.99 -14.34
C CYS A 94 -9.66 -4.15 -14.45
N PRO A 95 -8.93 -3.11 -14.87
CA PRO A 95 -7.46 -3.12 -14.83
C PRO A 95 -6.96 -3.50 -13.43
N GLY A 96 -5.99 -4.42 -13.37
CA GLY A 96 -5.38 -4.87 -12.11
C GLY A 96 -6.12 -6.00 -11.38
N ARG A 97 -7.30 -6.44 -11.86
CA ARG A 97 -7.96 -7.65 -11.37
C ARG A 97 -7.74 -8.83 -12.30
N ILE A 98 -7.75 -10.02 -11.71
CA ILE A 98 -7.62 -11.30 -12.39
C ILE A 98 -8.73 -12.20 -11.86
N PRO A 99 -9.98 -12.08 -12.34
CA PRO A 99 -11.07 -12.93 -11.86
C PRO A 99 -10.83 -14.40 -12.19
N PHE A 100 -11.42 -15.28 -11.39
CA PHE A 100 -11.35 -16.72 -11.59
C PHE A 100 -12.69 -17.27 -12.04
N VAL A 101 -12.65 -18.20 -13.01
CA VAL A 101 -13.81 -18.98 -13.43
C VAL A 101 -13.45 -20.46 -13.29
N LEU A 102 -14.15 -21.14 -12.38
CA LEU A 102 -13.97 -22.56 -12.07
C LEU A 102 -15.10 -23.33 -12.75
N THR A 103 -14.76 -24.15 -13.73
CA THR A 103 -15.75 -24.94 -14.48
C THR A 103 -15.79 -26.37 -13.98
N LEU A 104 -16.99 -26.90 -13.79
CA LEU A 104 -17.21 -28.25 -13.25
C LEU A 104 -17.60 -29.26 -14.33
N SER A 105 -17.88 -28.81 -15.55
CA SER A 105 -18.14 -29.66 -16.72
C SER A 105 -17.39 -29.13 -17.95
N ASP A 106 -17.07 -30.02 -18.89
CA ASP A 106 -16.41 -29.63 -20.15
C ASP A 106 -17.26 -28.67 -20.98
N ILE A 107 -18.59 -28.82 -20.92
CA ILE A 107 -19.54 -27.94 -21.61
C ILE A 107 -19.46 -26.53 -21.03
N ALA A 108 -19.45 -26.40 -19.69
CA ALA A 108 -19.30 -25.11 -19.03
C ALA A 108 -17.95 -24.46 -19.36
N TYR A 109 -16.87 -25.25 -19.45
CA TYR A 109 -15.56 -24.77 -19.86
C TYR A 109 -15.56 -24.20 -21.29
N GLN A 110 -16.15 -24.93 -22.24
CA GLN A 110 -16.26 -24.47 -23.63
C GLN A 110 -17.11 -23.20 -23.74
N GLN A 111 -18.25 -23.12 -23.05
CA GLN A 111 -19.07 -21.91 -23.02
C GLN A 111 -18.33 -20.71 -22.43
N ALA A 112 -17.59 -20.91 -21.33
CA ALA A 112 -16.80 -19.85 -20.71
C ALA A 112 -15.67 -19.35 -21.62
N LEU A 113 -15.01 -20.24 -22.38
CA LEU A 113 -13.96 -19.89 -23.33
C LEU A 113 -14.40 -18.88 -24.39
N TYR A 114 -15.67 -18.89 -24.80
CA TYR A 114 -16.20 -17.92 -25.78
C TYR A 114 -16.40 -16.52 -25.20
N VAL A 115 -16.44 -16.39 -23.87
CA VAL A 115 -16.79 -15.15 -23.18
C VAL A 115 -15.58 -14.47 -22.56
N VAL A 116 -14.72 -15.24 -21.88
CA VAL A 116 -13.60 -14.68 -21.12
C VAL A 116 -12.27 -14.78 -21.89
N PRO A 117 -11.51 -13.68 -22.02
CA PRO A 117 -10.19 -13.72 -22.64
C PRO A 117 -9.18 -14.43 -21.72
N ARG A 118 -8.45 -15.41 -22.26
CA ARG A 118 -7.50 -16.26 -21.50
C ARG A 118 -6.37 -15.48 -20.81
N SER A 119 -5.97 -14.32 -21.33
CA SER A 119 -4.89 -13.51 -20.75
C SER A 119 -5.32 -12.70 -19.52
N ASP A 120 -6.62 -12.57 -19.28
CA ASP A 120 -7.15 -11.61 -18.30
C ASP A 120 -7.98 -12.27 -17.19
N CYS A 121 -8.25 -13.57 -17.33
CA CYS A 121 -9.06 -14.37 -16.43
C CYS A 121 -8.40 -15.73 -16.27
N LEU A 122 -8.31 -16.24 -15.04
CA LEU A 122 -7.93 -17.64 -14.84
C LEU A 122 -9.16 -18.51 -15.09
N LEU A 123 -9.11 -19.35 -16.11
CA LEU A 123 -10.18 -20.28 -16.43
C LEU A 123 -9.70 -21.71 -16.17
N LEU A 124 -10.27 -22.36 -15.15
CA LEU A 124 -9.88 -23.72 -14.76
C LEU A 124 -10.89 -24.75 -15.29
N PRO A 125 -10.47 -25.68 -16.16
CA PRO A 125 -11.27 -26.84 -16.54
C PRO A 125 -11.48 -27.81 -15.37
N PRO A 126 -12.43 -28.77 -15.47
CA PRO A 126 -12.82 -29.62 -14.35
C PRO A 126 -11.68 -30.44 -13.73
N ASP A 127 -10.76 -30.94 -14.57
CA ASP A 127 -9.57 -31.68 -14.17
C ASP A 127 -8.59 -30.80 -13.37
N GLN A 128 -8.41 -29.53 -13.76
CA GLN A 128 -7.57 -28.58 -13.03
C GLN A 128 -8.21 -28.15 -11.71
N VAL A 129 -9.53 -27.99 -11.65
CA VAL A 129 -10.25 -27.71 -10.39
C VAL A 129 -10.07 -28.87 -9.41
N LEU A 130 -10.24 -30.11 -9.90
CA LEU A 130 -10.04 -31.31 -9.11
C LEU A 130 -8.59 -31.41 -8.61
N SER A 131 -7.61 -31.30 -9.52
CA SER A 131 -6.17 -31.32 -9.21
C SER A 131 -5.82 -30.26 -8.17
N LEU A 132 -6.36 -29.04 -8.31
CA LEU A 132 -6.10 -27.94 -7.40
C LEU A 132 -6.61 -28.22 -5.98
N LEU A 133 -7.83 -28.76 -5.85
CA LEU A 133 -8.44 -29.04 -4.55
C LEU A 133 -7.91 -30.33 -3.90
N ASP A 134 -7.32 -31.24 -4.68
CA ASP A 134 -6.72 -32.49 -4.20
C ASP A 134 -5.21 -32.37 -3.91
N SER A 135 -4.54 -31.39 -4.52
CA SER A 135 -3.09 -31.17 -4.39
C SER A 135 -2.61 -31.08 -2.94
N ALA A 136 -1.40 -31.60 -2.70
CA ALA A 136 -0.70 -31.43 -1.43
C ALA A 136 -0.28 -29.97 -1.20
N ASP A 137 0.06 -29.25 -2.28
CA ASP A 137 0.34 -27.81 -2.27
C ASP A 137 -0.56 -27.07 -3.27
N PRO A 138 -1.78 -26.70 -2.84
CA PRO A 138 -2.74 -26.01 -3.70
C PRO A 138 -2.28 -24.59 -4.07
N GLN A 139 -1.45 -23.94 -3.25
CA GLN A 139 -0.98 -22.58 -3.53
C GLN A 139 0.01 -22.59 -4.69
N ASP A 140 1.00 -23.47 -4.64
CA ASP A 140 1.99 -23.56 -5.73
C ASP A 140 1.38 -24.10 -7.02
N THR A 141 0.40 -25.00 -6.91
CA THR A 141 -0.40 -25.48 -8.05
C THR A 141 -1.17 -24.32 -8.70
N LEU A 142 -1.84 -23.48 -7.90
CA LEU A 142 -2.55 -22.30 -8.40
C LEU A 142 -1.61 -21.30 -9.08
N LYS A 143 -0.45 -21.02 -8.46
CA LYS A 143 0.55 -20.11 -9.04
C LYS A 143 1.05 -20.63 -10.38
N ALA A 144 1.24 -21.95 -10.52
CA ALA A 144 1.62 -22.56 -11.80
C ALA A 144 0.55 -22.34 -12.89
N TYR A 145 -0.73 -22.57 -12.58
CA TYR A 145 -1.82 -22.30 -13.52
C TYR A 145 -1.93 -20.83 -13.90
N LEU A 146 -1.74 -19.91 -12.94
CA LEU A 146 -1.72 -18.47 -13.20
C LEU A 146 -0.61 -18.09 -14.19
N ARG A 147 0.62 -18.54 -13.95
CA ARG A 147 1.77 -18.25 -14.83
C ARG A 147 1.64 -18.85 -16.21
N GLN A 148 0.93 -19.97 -16.35
CA GLN A 148 0.69 -20.62 -17.63
C GLN A 148 -0.35 -19.86 -18.49
N GLN A 149 -1.40 -19.32 -17.87
CA GLN A 149 -2.49 -18.67 -18.59
C GLN A 149 -2.30 -17.15 -18.74
N ILE A 150 -1.64 -16.51 -17.77
CA ILE A 150 -1.58 -15.05 -17.65
C ILE A 150 -0.14 -14.58 -17.77
N PRO A 151 0.14 -13.58 -18.62
CA PRO A 151 1.48 -13.02 -18.75
C PRO A 151 2.05 -12.54 -17.41
N ILE A 152 3.30 -12.88 -17.11
CA ILE A 152 4.00 -12.51 -15.88
C ILE A 152 3.94 -11.00 -15.63
N ARG A 153 4.07 -10.17 -16.67
CA ARG A 153 3.95 -8.70 -16.58
C ARG A 153 2.62 -8.23 -15.98
N ARG A 154 1.53 -8.98 -16.20
CA ARG A 154 0.20 -8.69 -15.63
C ARG A 154 0.06 -9.21 -14.20
N LEU A 155 0.73 -10.32 -13.89
CA LEU A 155 0.80 -10.90 -12.55
C LEU A 155 1.73 -10.14 -11.60
N ASN A 156 2.66 -9.36 -12.13
CA ASN A 156 3.63 -8.59 -11.35
C ASN A 156 2.91 -7.64 -10.37
N PRO A 157 3.07 -7.83 -9.05
CA PRO A 157 2.38 -7.04 -8.04
C PRO A 157 3.14 -5.76 -7.64
N TYR A 158 4.40 -5.61 -8.04
CA TYR A 158 5.21 -4.45 -7.67
C TYR A 158 4.65 -3.18 -8.28
N THR A 159 4.37 -2.18 -7.43
CA THR A 159 3.86 -0.88 -7.90
C THR A 159 4.37 0.25 -7.02
N ILE A 160 4.64 1.39 -7.65
CA ILE A 160 4.99 2.64 -6.97
C ILE A 160 3.91 3.72 -7.12
N LEU A 161 2.89 3.47 -7.95
CA LEU A 161 1.88 4.46 -8.33
C LEU A 161 0.67 4.47 -7.39
N HIS A 162 0.41 3.34 -6.72
CA HIS A 162 -0.78 3.18 -5.89
C HIS A 162 -0.40 2.55 -4.55
N SER A 163 -1.26 2.74 -3.55
CA SER A 163 -1.17 2.02 -2.28
C SER A 163 -1.16 0.51 -2.51
N THR A 164 -0.37 -0.22 -1.73
CA THR A 164 -0.23 -1.67 -1.91
C THR A 164 -1.55 -2.41 -1.68
N ASP A 165 -1.76 -3.46 -2.46
CA ASP A 165 -2.81 -4.44 -2.18
C ASP A 165 -2.53 -5.16 -0.85
N GLY A 166 -3.57 -5.72 -0.21
CA GLY A 166 -3.43 -6.30 1.13
C GLY A 166 -2.49 -7.50 1.16
N ASN A 167 -2.34 -8.23 0.04
CA ASN A 167 -1.37 -9.32 -0.09
C ASN A 167 0.07 -8.83 -0.32
N MET A 168 0.30 -7.53 -0.55
CA MET A 168 1.62 -6.90 -0.68
C MET A 168 1.93 -5.98 0.51
N PHE A 169 1.13 -6.02 1.57
CA PHE A 169 1.37 -5.29 2.80
C PHE A 169 2.28 -6.11 3.73
N PHE A 170 3.51 -5.65 3.93
CA PHE A 170 4.51 -6.32 4.75
C PHE A 170 4.92 -5.48 5.97
N GLY A 171 5.21 -6.18 7.06
CA GLY A 171 5.58 -5.56 8.33
C GLY A 171 4.43 -4.77 8.95
N ARG A 172 4.79 -3.77 9.77
CA ARG A 172 3.85 -2.81 10.37
C ARG A 172 2.78 -3.39 11.31
N SER A 173 2.96 -4.63 11.78
CA SER A 173 2.00 -5.27 12.69
C SER A 173 1.84 -4.46 13.97
N LYS A 174 2.94 -3.95 14.53
CA LYS A 174 2.90 -3.08 15.72
C LYS A 174 2.06 -1.84 15.49
N GLU A 175 2.27 -1.13 14.38
CA GLU A 175 1.50 0.07 14.05
C GLU A 175 0.00 -0.26 13.83
N LEU A 176 -0.30 -1.36 13.13
CA LEU A 176 -1.69 -1.83 12.94
C LEU A 176 -2.36 -2.21 14.27
N ASP A 177 -1.66 -2.94 15.13
CA ASP A 177 -2.17 -3.36 16.44
C ASP A 177 -2.52 -2.15 17.30
N ARG A 178 -1.66 -1.11 17.29
CA ARG A 178 -1.96 0.15 17.99
C ARG A 178 -3.23 0.81 17.45
N LEU A 179 -3.34 0.96 16.13
CA LEU A 179 -4.54 1.54 15.50
C LEU A 179 -5.79 0.73 15.84
N ARG A 180 -5.68 -0.60 15.94
CA ARG A 180 -6.82 -1.48 16.17
C ARG A 180 -7.27 -1.55 17.62
N TYR A 181 -6.33 -1.68 18.55
CA TYR A 181 -6.61 -1.98 19.95
C TYR A 181 -6.64 -0.74 20.85
N GLU A 182 -5.94 0.36 20.52
CA GLU A 182 -5.96 1.60 21.31
C GLU A 182 -7.13 2.52 20.89
N LYS A 183 -8.36 2.10 21.21
CA LYS A 183 -9.61 2.70 20.68
C LYS A 183 -9.90 4.13 21.15
N ASP A 184 -9.39 4.51 22.31
CA ASP A 184 -9.64 5.83 22.89
C ASP A 184 -8.66 6.90 22.41
N VAL A 185 -7.59 6.47 21.74
CA VAL A 185 -6.49 7.31 21.27
C VAL A 185 -6.73 7.76 19.83
N SER A 186 -6.44 9.03 19.55
CA SER A 186 -6.34 9.54 18.18
C SER A 186 -4.88 9.54 17.77
N PHE A 187 -4.60 9.30 16.49
CA PHE A 187 -3.26 9.07 15.98
C PHE A 187 -2.85 10.07 14.92
N ALA A 188 -1.59 10.49 14.97
CA ALA A 188 -0.89 11.13 13.85
C ALA A 188 0.13 10.14 13.29
N ILE A 189 -0.11 9.66 12.08
CA ILE A 189 0.83 8.86 11.30
C ILE A 189 1.65 9.83 10.45
N ALA A 190 2.75 10.31 11.01
CA ALA A 190 3.58 11.33 10.36
C ALA A 190 4.96 10.77 10.01
N GLY A 191 5.41 11.02 8.78
CA GLY A 191 6.70 10.54 8.34
C GLY A 191 6.96 10.81 6.86
N PRO A 192 8.10 10.32 6.35
CA PRO A 192 8.54 10.63 5.00
C PRO A 192 7.54 10.21 3.92
N SER A 193 7.63 10.85 2.76
CA SER A 193 6.86 10.43 1.58
C SER A 193 7.13 8.97 1.25
N ARG A 194 6.10 8.25 0.77
CA ARG A 194 6.21 6.87 0.27
C ARG A 194 6.77 5.83 1.28
N ILE A 195 6.72 6.13 2.59
CA ILE A 195 7.11 5.17 3.66
C ILE A 195 6.02 4.12 3.97
N GLY A 196 4.83 4.27 3.37
CA GLY A 196 3.71 3.32 3.50
C GLY A 196 2.53 3.81 4.36
N LYS A 197 2.39 5.11 4.63
CA LYS A 197 1.31 5.66 5.49
C LYS A 197 -0.10 5.39 4.94
N THR A 198 -0.37 5.79 3.69
CA THR A 198 -1.63 5.49 2.99
C THR A 198 -1.92 3.99 2.92
N SER A 199 -0.87 3.18 2.72
CA SER A 199 -1.02 1.72 2.68
C SER A 199 -1.38 1.16 4.06
N LEU A 200 -0.82 1.72 5.15
CA LEU A 200 -1.17 1.39 6.53
C LEU A 200 -2.62 1.75 6.86
N LEU A 201 -3.09 2.95 6.49
CA LEU A 201 -4.49 3.36 6.68
C LEU A 201 -5.47 2.43 5.95
N LYS A 202 -5.20 2.15 4.67
CA LYS A 202 -6.02 1.26 3.86
C LYS A 202 -5.99 -0.16 4.39
N GLN A 203 -4.84 -0.64 4.86
CA GLN A 203 -4.73 -1.96 5.48
C GLN A 203 -5.54 -2.05 6.78
N TYR A 204 -5.47 -1.02 7.62
CA TYR A 204 -6.30 -0.95 8.82
C TYR A 204 -7.79 -1.06 8.48
N ASN A 205 -8.30 -0.24 7.55
CA ASN A 205 -9.69 -0.28 7.11
C ASN A 205 -10.09 -1.67 6.56
N ARG A 206 -9.20 -2.28 5.76
CA ARG A 206 -9.39 -3.62 5.19
C ARG A 206 -9.52 -4.71 6.27
N GLU A 207 -8.68 -4.69 7.29
CA GLU A 207 -8.71 -5.68 8.38
C GLU A 207 -9.98 -5.54 9.21
N MET A 208 -10.39 -4.31 9.50
CA MET A 208 -11.63 -3.99 10.18
C MET A 208 -12.85 -4.60 9.44
N ILE A 209 -12.91 -4.42 8.12
CA ILE A 209 -13.96 -5.02 7.28
C ILE A 209 -13.90 -6.54 7.30
N ARG A 210 -12.70 -7.12 7.18
CA ARG A 210 -12.50 -8.57 7.10
C ARG A 210 -12.96 -9.30 8.36
N GLU A 211 -12.78 -8.67 9.51
CA GLU A 211 -13.13 -9.24 10.81
C GLU A 211 -14.58 -8.99 11.20
N GLY A 212 -15.31 -8.18 10.43
CA GLY A 212 -16.67 -7.79 10.75
C GLY A 212 -16.75 -6.93 12.00
N ASP A 213 -15.74 -6.08 12.24
CA ASP A 213 -15.75 -5.19 13.40
C ASP A 213 -16.92 -4.20 13.27
N SER A 214 -17.71 -4.05 14.34
CA SER A 214 -18.90 -3.19 14.35
C SER A 214 -18.58 -1.73 14.03
N ARG A 215 -17.33 -1.29 14.25
CA ARG A 215 -16.87 0.07 13.93
C ARG A 215 -16.87 0.37 12.44
N VAL A 216 -16.79 -0.63 11.57
CA VAL A 216 -16.72 -0.47 10.10
C VAL A 216 -17.84 0.40 9.56
N ALA A 217 -19.06 0.30 10.12
CA ALA A 217 -20.21 1.10 9.71
C ALA A 217 -19.98 2.63 9.89
N HIS A 218 -19.03 3.01 10.76
CA HIS A 218 -18.78 4.37 11.21
C HIS A 218 -17.38 4.88 10.86
N ILE A 219 -16.60 4.06 10.13
CA ILE A 219 -15.33 4.50 9.55
C ILE A 219 -15.63 5.37 8.32
N ARG A 220 -14.99 6.54 8.23
CA ARG A 220 -15.01 7.41 7.06
C ARG A 220 -13.58 7.75 6.65
N GLU A 221 -13.25 7.44 5.40
CA GLU A 221 -11.96 7.72 4.78
C GLU A 221 -12.08 8.97 3.94
N VAL A 222 -11.16 9.92 4.12
CA VAL A 222 -11.13 11.19 3.38
C VAL A 222 -9.67 11.44 2.97
N ASP A 223 -9.44 11.56 1.67
CA ASP A 223 -8.14 11.92 1.11
C ASP A 223 -8.13 13.41 0.77
N PHE A 224 -7.25 14.18 1.42
CA PHE A 224 -7.17 15.62 1.19
C PHE A 224 -6.30 16.01 -0.01
N HIS A 225 -5.72 15.06 -0.73
CA HIS A 225 -4.94 15.35 -1.94
C HIS A 225 -5.76 16.10 -3.00
N ASP A 226 -7.05 15.76 -3.15
CA ASP A 226 -7.96 16.36 -4.12
C ASP A 226 -8.61 17.67 -3.61
N CYS A 227 -8.26 18.14 -2.40
CA CYS A 227 -8.84 19.33 -1.80
C CYS A 227 -8.26 20.60 -2.44
N GLN A 228 -8.98 21.16 -3.42
CA GLN A 228 -8.56 22.38 -4.12
C GLN A 228 -8.69 23.65 -3.27
N ASP A 229 -9.79 23.79 -2.52
CA ASP A 229 -10.08 24.96 -1.68
C ASP A 229 -9.57 24.74 -0.25
N ARG A 230 -8.36 25.24 0.01
CA ARG A 230 -7.65 25.11 1.30
C ARG A 230 -8.09 26.12 2.36
N THR A 231 -9.09 26.95 2.08
CA THR A 231 -9.65 27.84 3.11
C THR A 231 -10.36 27.01 4.20
N PRO A 232 -10.49 27.51 5.44
CA PRO A 232 -11.17 26.75 6.50
C PRO A 232 -12.57 26.26 6.11
N ASN A 233 -13.35 27.07 5.38
CA ASN A 233 -14.68 26.67 4.91
C ASN A 233 -14.62 25.72 3.72
N GLY A 234 -13.66 25.90 2.80
CA GLY A 234 -13.39 24.99 1.70
C GLY A 234 -13.08 23.56 2.18
N VAL A 235 -12.16 23.46 3.15
CA VAL A 235 -11.78 22.19 3.79
C VAL A 235 -12.97 21.56 4.51
N ALA A 236 -13.76 22.36 5.25
CA ALA A 236 -14.95 21.87 5.95
C ALA A 236 -16.03 21.34 4.99
N ARG A 237 -16.24 22.03 3.86
CA ARG A 237 -17.15 21.63 2.79
C ARG A 237 -16.68 20.35 2.12
N PHE A 238 -15.41 20.27 1.74
CA PHE A 238 -14.82 19.07 1.14
C PHE A 238 -15.01 17.86 2.05
N PHE A 239 -14.59 17.97 3.31
CA PHE A 239 -14.74 16.92 4.31
C PHE A 239 -16.21 16.49 4.49
N ALA A 240 -17.15 17.43 4.60
CA ALA A 240 -18.56 17.12 4.80
C ALA A 240 -19.18 16.42 3.57
N MET A 241 -18.76 16.80 2.37
CA MET A 241 -19.22 16.19 1.11
C MET A 241 -18.74 14.75 0.95
N GLU A 242 -17.49 14.46 1.34
CA GLU A 242 -16.94 13.10 1.33
C GLU A 242 -17.67 12.17 2.31
N ILE A 243 -18.11 12.69 3.46
CA ILE A 243 -18.83 11.89 4.45
C ILE A 243 -20.31 11.72 4.11
N ASN A 244 -20.97 12.79 3.67
CA ASN A 244 -22.40 12.80 3.36
C ASN A 244 -22.69 13.84 2.28
N PRO A 245 -22.80 13.43 1.00
CA PRO A 245 -23.03 14.36 -0.10
C PRO A 245 -24.45 14.91 -0.04
N SER A 246 -24.59 16.15 0.47
CA SER A 246 -25.88 16.83 0.63
C SER A 246 -25.77 18.33 0.40
N ASN A 247 -26.89 18.99 0.11
CA ASN A 247 -26.94 20.46 -0.02
C ASN A 247 -26.46 21.18 1.25
N ARG A 248 -26.69 20.58 2.43
CA ARG A 248 -26.21 21.10 3.71
C ARG A 248 -24.68 20.98 3.82
N SER A 249 -24.12 19.85 3.39
CA SER A 249 -22.67 19.62 3.33
C SER A 249 -21.98 20.57 2.36
N ASN A 250 -22.62 20.90 1.23
CA ASN A 250 -22.09 21.85 0.25
C ASN A 250 -22.02 23.30 0.78
N ARG A 251 -22.76 23.62 1.84
CA ARG A 251 -22.74 24.94 2.51
C ARG A 251 -22.02 24.90 3.86
N MET A 252 -21.25 23.83 4.13
CA MET A 252 -20.57 23.65 5.41
C MET A 252 -19.55 24.76 5.66
N THR A 253 -19.46 25.18 6.91
CA THR A 253 -18.43 26.10 7.42
C THR A 253 -17.57 25.40 8.46
N ALA A 254 -16.37 25.91 8.71
CA ALA A 254 -15.47 25.35 9.72
C ALA A 254 -16.12 25.27 11.11
N GLU A 255 -16.88 26.31 11.50
CA GLU A 255 -17.58 26.37 12.78
C GLU A 255 -18.75 25.37 12.85
N GLY A 256 -19.44 25.14 11.72
CA GLY A 256 -20.54 24.18 11.62
C GLY A 256 -20.10 22.72 11.71
N LEU A 257 -18.81 22.42 11.54
CA LEU A 257 -18.26 21.07 11.44
C LEU A 257 -18.49 20.24 12.71
N VAL A 258 -18.39 20.84 13.90
CA VAL A 258 -18.63 20.14 15.17
C VAL A 258 -20.09 19.68 15.25
N ASN A 259 -21.03 20.55 14.88
CA ASN A 259 -22.46 20.21 14.88
C ASN A 259 -22.80 19.16 13.80
N PHE A 260 -22.14 19.22 12.65
CA PHE A 260 -22.24 18.18 11.63
C PHE A 260 -21.79 16.81 12.17
N LEU A 261 -20.65 16.74 12.85
CA LEU A 261 -20.16 15.50 13.45
C LEU A 261 -21.07 14.99 14.58
N LYS A 262 -21.65 15.90 15.38
CA LYS A 262 -22.65 15.53 16.41
C LYS A 262 -23.87 14.88 15.76
N TYR A 263 -24.37 15.47 14.68
CA TYR A 263 -25.49 14.92 13.91
C TYR A 263 -25.16 13.54 13.33
N GLN A 264 -23.99 13.40 12.69
CA GLN A 264 -23.56 12.13 12.12
C GLN A 264 -23.39 11.05 13.20
N ARG A 265 -22.89 11.41 14.39
CA ARG A 265 -22.82 10.50 15.54
C ARG A 265 -24.21 10.11 16.04
N SER A 266 -25.16 11.03 16.15
CA SER A 266 -26.52 10.71 16.62
C SER A 266 -27.27 9.81 15.66
N GLU A 267 -27.14 10.04 14.35
CA GLU A 267 -27.75 9.19 13.31
C GLU A 267 -27.22 7.75 13.35
N HIS A 268 -25.93 7.61 13.66
CA HIS A 268 -25.24 6.32 13.62
C HIS A 268 -25.16 5.61 14.99
N GLY A 269 -25.55 6.26 16.08
CA GLY A 269 -25.52 5.70 17.44
C GLY A 269 -24.14 5.46 18.05
N HIS A 270 -23.06 5.69 17.31
CA HIS A 270 -21.68 5.38 17.71
C HIS A 270 -20.69 6.49 17.35
N ARG A 271 -19.54 6.51 18.04
CA ARG A 271 -18.42 7.42 17.76
C ARG A 271 -17.91 7.18 16.34
N LEU A 272 -17.72 8.26 15.58
CA LEU A 272 -17.16 8.19 14.23
C LEU A 272 -15.66 7.94 14.27
N GLU A 273 -15.16 7.18 13.31
CA GLU A 273 -13.74 6.95 13.14
C GLU A 273 -13.28 7.52 11.80
N LEU A 274 -12.44 8.55 11.86
CA LEU A 274 -12.08 9.36 10.70
C LEU A 274 -10.64 9.05 10.28
N LEU A 275 -10.49 8.43 9.12
CA LEU A 275 -9.19 8.17 8.47
C LEU A 275 -8.92 9.31 7.49
N LEU A 276 -8.05 10.23 7.86
CA LEU A 276 -7.76 11.43 7.08
C LEU A 276 -6.36 11.32 6.49
N ASP A 277 -6.25 11.19 5.17
CA ASP A 277 -4.96 11.08 4.47
C ASP A 277 -4.51 12.40 3.85
N GLU A 278 -3.21 12.53 3.63
CA GLU A 278 -2.54 13.70 3.02
C GLU A 278 -2.94 15.05 3.63
N VAL A 279 -2.96 15.14 4.96
CA VAL A 279 -3.50 16.33 5.67
C VAL A 279 -2.55 17.53 5.75
N ASP A 280 -1.30 17.44 5.30
CA ASP A 280 -0.26 18.46 5.57
C ASP A 280 -0.62 19.87 5.13
N GLU A 281 -1.37 20.00 4.05
CA GLU A 281 -1.72 21.31 3.48
C GLU A 281 -2.91 21.96 4.20
N VAL A 282 -3.64 21.19 5.02
CA VAL A 282 -4.89 21.60 5.66
C VAL A 282 -4.87 21.49 7.18
N CYS A 283 -3.93 20.73 7.76
CA CYS A 283 -3.92 20.38 9.18
C CYS A 283 -3.70 21.57 10.13
N GLN A 284 -3.11 22.66 9.64
CA GLN A 284 -2.92 23.89 10.40
C GLN A 284 -4.13 24.85 10.33
N GLY A 285 -5.13 24.54 9.51
CA GLY A 285 -6.29 25.39 9.28
C GLY A 285 -7.36 25.31 10.38
N GLY A 286 -8.26 26.30 10.37
CA GLY A 286 -9.36 26.40 11.34
C GLY A 286 -10.31 25.20 11.36
N ALA A 287 -10.50 24.51 10.22
CA ALA A 287 -11.33 23.30 10.14
C ALA A 287 -10.76 22.15 11.00
N PHE A 288 -9.44 21.95 10.99
CA PHE A 288 -8.79 20.92 11.80
C PHE A 288 -8.85 21.27 13.29
N ASN A 289 -8.78 22.54 13.66
CA ASN A 289 -9.05 22.96 15.04
C ASN A 289 -10.45 22.55 15.50
N CYS A 290 -11.46 22.64 14.63
CA CYS A 290 -12.82 22.16 14.93
C CYS A 290 -12.89 20.63 15.01
N LEU A 291 -12.18 19.89 14.14
CA LEU A 291 -12.03 18.43 14.25
C LEU A 291 -11.39 18.02 15.58
N GLY A 292 -10.32 18.70 16.00
CA GLY A 292 -9.66 18.47 17.28
C GLY A 292 -10.58 18.72 18.48
N LYS A 293 -11.41 19.77 18.43
CA LYS A 293 -12.46 20.01 19.44
C LYS A 293 -13.48 18.89 19.47
N ALA A 294 -13.94 18.42 18.31
CA ALA A 294 -14.90 17.31 18.23
C ALA A 294 -14.32 15.99 18.76
N ALA A 295 -13.04 15.72 18.47
CA ALA A 295 -12.33 14.58 19.03
C ALA A 295 -12.18 14.69 20.56
N LYS A 296 -11.96 15.91 21.07
CA LYS A 296 -11.92 16.20 22.51
C LYS A 296 -13.23 15.91 23.22
N GLU A 297 -14.36 16.17 22.57
CA GLU A 297 -15.70 15.84 23.08
C GLU A 297 -16.07 14.36 22.90
N GLY A 298 -15.15 13.52 22.41
CA GLY A 298 -15.40 12.10 22.16
C GLY A 298 -16.38 11.82 21.02
N ILE A 299 -16.64 12.79 20.15
CA ILE A 299 -17.58 12.66 19.02
C ILE A 299 -16.97 11.81 17.92
N CYS A 300 -15.67 11.99 17.67
CA CYS A 300 -14.93 11.23 16.68
C CYS A 300 -13.55 10.79 17.22
N ARG A 301 -12.98 9.77 16.59
CA ARG A 301 -11.58 9.36 16.72
C ARG A 301 -10.88 9.78 15.44
N LEU A 302 -9.72 10.43 15.57
CA LEU A 302 -8.95 10.90 14.42
C LEU A 302 -7.77 9.97 14.18
N ILE A 303 -7.59 9.52 12.94
CA ILE A 303 -6.37 8.87 12.48
C ILE A 303 -5.89 9.67 11.26
N LEU A 304 -4.89 10.52 11.49
CA LEU A 304 -4.37 11.46 10.50
C LEU A 304 -3.10 10.88 9.86
N SER A 305 -2.93 11.03 8.55
CA SER A 305 -1.71 10.66 7.82
C SER A 305 -1.13 11.87 7.08
N GLY A 306 0.19 12.03 7.19
CA GLY A 306 0.88 13.18 6.61
C GLY A 306 2.41 13.11 6.73
N ARG A 307 3.05 14.22 6.39
CA ARG A 307 4.49 14.46 6.25
C ARG A 307 4.92 15.44 7.34
N GLY A 308 5.60 16.52 6.95
CA GLY A 308 6.27 17.45 7.85
C GLY A 308 5.35 18.36 8.62
N SER A 309 4.29 18.87 8.02
CA SER A 309 3.36 19.78 8.70
C SER A 309 2.61 19.04 9.81
N LEU A 310 2.17 17.81 9.54
CA LEU A 310 1.54 16.96 10.55
C LEU A 310 2.53 16.59 11.67
N LEU A 311 3.78 16.26 11.32
CA LEU A 311 4.83 15.95 12.30
C LEU A 311 5.11 17.15 13.21
N LYS A 312 5.32 18.34 12.62
CA LYS A 312 5.53 19.59 13.37
C LYS A 312 4.34 19.87 14.30
N MET A 313 3.11 19.69 13.81
CA MET A 313 1.90 19.87 14.60
C MET A 313 1.79 18.87 15.78
N ALA A 314 2.12 17.60 15.55
CA ALA A 314 2.09 16.55 16.58
C ALA A 314 3.15 16.77 17.67
N LEU A 315 4.32 17.31 17.30
CA LEU A 315 5.40 17.61 18.24
C LEU A 315 5.24 18.96 18.95
N SER A 316 4.38 19.85 18.46
CA SER A 316 4.22 21.20 18.99
C SER A 316 3.30 21.23 20.21
N SER A 317 3.83 21.73 21.33
CA SER A 317 3.07 21.91 22.58
C SER A 317 1.97 22.98 22.51
N HIS A 318 1.93 23.77 21.45
CA HIS A 318 0.92 24.83 21.24
C HIS A 318 -0.20 24.42 20.27
N SER A 319 -0.16 23.21 19.70
CA SER A 319 -1.22 22.75 18.81
C SER A 319 -2.47 22.32 19.59
N PRO A 320 -3.68 22.79 19.23
CA PRO A 320 -4.93 22.35 19.85
C PRO A 320 -5.18 20.84 19.76
N ILE A 321 -4.56 20.17 18.77
CA ILE A 321 -4.71 18.74 18.50
C ILE A 321 -3.45 17.96 18.92
N GLY A 322 -2.28 18.60 18.92
CA GLY A 322 -0.97 17.93 19.12
C GLY A 322 -0.89 17.08 20.38
N HIS A 323 -1.32 17.59 21.54
CA HIS A 323 -1.30 16.85 22.81
C HIS A 323 -2.25 15.64 22.90
N ARG A 324 -3.08 15.44 21.89
CA ARG A 324 -4.10 14.38 21.86
C ARG A 324 -3.87 13.37 20.74
N LEU A 325 -2.88 13.63 19.90
CA LEU A 325 -2.47 12.73 18.85
C LEU A 325 -1.26 11.98 19.37
N ASP A 326 -1.41 10.67 19.48
CA ASP A 326 -0.25 9.83 19.66
C ASP A 326 0.46 9.69 18.31
N LEU A 327 1.77 9.88 18.32
CA LEU A 327 2.58 9.92 17.11
C LEU A 327 3.00 8.50 16.75
N ILE A 328 2.55 8.04 15.58
CA ILE A 328 3.12 6.88 14.89
C ILE A 328 4.06 7.44 13.83
N ARG A 329 5.36 7.13 13.95
CA ARG A 329 6.36 7.48 12.94
C ARG A 329 6.81 6.22 12.22
N PRO A 330 6.28 5.92 11.02
CA PRO A 330 6.67 4.73 10.30
C PRO A 330 8.17 4.79 9.93
N GLU A 331 8.92 3.78 10.37
CA GLU A 331 10.35 3.63 10.05
C GLU A 331 10.54 2.78 8.77
N PRO A 332 11.73 2.66 8.17
CA PRO A 332 11.97 1.64 7.14
C PRO A 332 11.56 0.24 7.62
N LEU A 333 11.27 -0.67 6.70
CA LEU A 333 10.87 -2.02 7.08
C LEU A 333 11.97 -2.73 7.86
N ASP A 334 11.56 -3.60 8.77
CA ASP A 334 12.48 -4.55 9.38
C ASP A 334 13.05 -5.49 8.31
N THR A 335 14.20 -6.10 8.63
CA THR A 335 14.97 -6.94 7.71
C THR A 335 14.13 -8.08 7.13
N GLU A 336 13.30 -8.73 7.95
CA GLU A 336 12.50 -9.88 7.50
C GLU A 336 11.35 -9.43 6.59
N SER A 337 10.63 -8.37 6.96
CA SER A 337 9.56 -7.81 6.13
C SER A 337 10.08 -7.28 4.80
N ALA A 338 11.24 -6.60 4.80
CA ALA A 338 11.91 -6.12 3.59
C ALA A 338 12.36 -7.27 2.68
N LYS A 339 12.87 -8.36 3.26
CA LYS A 339 13.31 -9.56 2.54
C LYS A 339 12.11 -10.24 1.88
N LYS A 340 11.02 -10.41 2.61
CA LYS A 340 9.78 -10.99 2.09
C LYS A 340 9.16 -10.15 0.97
N LEU A 341 9.14 -8.81 1.13
CA LEU A 341 8.63 -7.90 0.11
C LEU A 341 9.36 -8.04 -1.23
N ILE A 342 10.66 -8.37 -1.23
CA ILE A 342 11.44 -8.57 -2.45
C ILE A 342 11.37 -10.01 -2.97
N LEU A 343 11.46 -11.02 -2.09
CA LEU A 343 11.64 -12.40 -2.54
C LEU A 343 10.33 -13.12 -2.82
N GLU A 344 9.34 -13.01 -1.93
CA GLU A 344 8.09 -13.77 -2.06
C GLU A 344 7.37 -13.48 -3.40
N PRO A 345 7.23 -12.22 -3.85
CA PRO A 345 6.60 -11.95 -5.15
C PRO A 345 7.42 -12.45 -6.33
N LEU A 346 8.75 -12.39 -6.27
CA LEU A 346 9.61 -12.93 -7.35
C LEU A 346 9.44 -14.44 -7.47
N MET A 347 9.43 -15.14 -6.34
CA MET A 347 9.20 -16.59 -6.30
C MET A 347 7.79 -16.96 -6.79
N ASP A 348 6.77 -16.20 -6.39
CA ASP A 348 5.40 -16.43 -6.84
C ASP A 348 5.22 -16.17 -8.34
N LEU A 349 5.96 -15.22 -8.91
CA LEU A 349 6.07 -15.00 -10.36
C LEU A 349 6.83 -16.11 -11.09
N GLY A 350 7.47 -17.03 -10.36
CA GLY A 350 8.17 -18.18 -10.91
C GLY A 350 9.68 -17.98 -11.08
N PHE A 351 10.25 -16.89 -10.57
CA PHE A 351 11.69 -16.65 -10.65
C PHE A 351 12.46 -17.38 -9.55
N ARG A 352 13.60 -17.97 -9.92
CA ARG A 352 14.57 -18.55 -9.00
C ARG A 352 15.64 -17.52 -8.66
N VAL A 353 15.82 -17.21 -7.38
CA VAL A 353 16.80 -16.21 -6.93
C VAL A 353 18.09 -16.91 -6.51
N ILE A 354 19.21 -16.57 -7.16
CA ILE A 354 20.54 -17.14 -6.91
C ILE A 354 21.36 -16.13 -6.10
N GLY A 355 22.00 -16.59 -5.02
CA GLY A 355 22.81 -15.70 -4.16
C GLY A 355 21.96 -14.75 -3.32
N VAL A 356 20.88 -15.28 -2.73
CA VAL A 356 19.87 -14.51 -1.97
C VAL A 356 20.50 -13.56 -0.96
N ASP A 357 21.48 -14.00 -0.17
CA ASP A 357 22.07 -13.17 0.89
C ASP A 357 22.81 -11.96 0.35
N GLN A 358 23.56 -12.13 -0.76
CA GLN A 358 24.26 -11.02 -1.42
C GLN A 358 23.27 -10.04 -2.07
N ILE A 359 22.25 -10.55 -2.76
CA ILE A 359 21.21 -9.71 -3.36
C ILE A 359 20.50 -8.90 -2.28
N ILE A 360 20.11 -9.53 -1.18
CA ILE A 360 19.42 -8.84 -0.09
C ILE A 360 20.32 -7.80 0.57
N HIS A 361 21.60 -8.12 0.80
CA HIS A 361 22.57 -7.16 1.31
C HIS A 361 22.65 -5.91 0.42
N ASP A 362 22.84 -6.08 -0.89
CA ASP A 362 23.04 -4.96 -1.81
C ASP A 362 21.76 -4.16 -2.04
N VAL A 363 20.62 -4.83 -2.16
CA VAL A 363 19.31 -4.18 -2.26
C VAL A 363 19.02 -3.38 -0.99
N PHE A 364 19.32 -3.90 0.20
CA PHE A 364 19.07 -3.18 1.46
C PHE A 364 19.99 -1.98 1.62
N HIS A 365 21.26 -2.13 1.27
CA HIS A 365 22.22 -1.03 1.25
C HIS A 365 21.73 0.08 0.31
N LEU A 366 21.31 -0.26 -0.91
CA LEU A 366 20.84 0.72 -1.90
C LEU A 366 19.49 1.35 -1.52
N THR A 367 18.53 0.57 -1.04
CA THR A 367 17.15 1.04 -0.81
C THR A 367 16.90 1.59 0.59
N GLY A 368 17.82 1.37 1.54
CA GLY A 368 17.58 1.67 2.96
C GLY A 368 16.39 0.91 3.57
N ARG A 369 15.89 -0.15 2.90
CA ARG A 369 14.65 -0.88 3.22
C ARG A 369 13.38 -0.03 3.15
N LEU A 370 13.39 1.03 2.34
CA LEU A 370 12.21 1.85 2.09
C LEU A 370 11.24 1.08 1.17
N PRO A 371 9.96 0.88 1.56
CA PRO A 371 9.01 0.05 0.80
C PRO A 371 8.88 0.42 -0.68
N HIS A 372 8.81 1.71 -1.01
CA HIS A 372 8.65 2.17 -2.38
C HIS A 372 9.89 1.92 -3.25
N LEU A 373 11.09 2.02 -2.66
CA LEU A 373 12.34 1.69 -3.36
C LEU A 373 12.45 0.19 -3.57
N LEU A 374 12.11 -0.61 -2.55
CA LEU A 374 12.08 -2.07 -2.66
C LEU A 374 11.10 -2.51 -3.77
N GLN A 375 9.88 -1.97 -3.81
CA GLN A 375 8.93 -2.29 -4.88
C GLN A 375 9.41 -1.83 -6.26
N SER A 376 10.01 -0.65 -6.36
CA SER A 376 10.62 -0.19 -7.62
C SER A 376 11.72 -1.15 -8.10
N TYR A 377 12.56 -1.61 -7.17
CA TYR A 377 13.62 -2.59 -7.43
C TYR A 377 13.03 -3.92 -7.93
N GLY A 378 12.05 -4.47 -7.21
CA GLY A 378 11.39 -5.71 -7.59
C GLY A 378 10.74 -5.61 -8.97
N ASN A 379 10.08 -4.50 -9.28
CA ASN A 379 9.48 -4.29 -10.60
C ASN A 379 10.53 -4.31 -11.71
N LYS A 380 11.62 -3.54 -11.53
CA LYS A 380 12.67 -3.44 -12.56
C LYS A 380 13.42 -4.76 -12.73
N LEU A 381 13.60 -5.55 -11.68
CA LEU A 381 14.16 -6.91 -11.78
C LEU A 381 13.28 -7.83 -12.63
N VAL A 382 11.96 -7.79 -12.44
CA VAL A 382 11.03 -8.54 -13.28
C VAL A 382 11.13 -8.07 -14.73
N ASP A 383 11.18 -6.76 -14.99
CA ASP A 383 11.29 -6.23 -16.35
C ASP A 383 12.59 -6.71 -17.05
N ILE A 384 13.73 -6.68 -16.35
CA ILE A 384 15.01 -7.17 -16.89
C ILE A 384 14.92 -8.67 -17.22
N ALA A 385 14.45 -9.49 -16.27
CA ALA A 385 14.36 -10.94 -16.46
C ALA A 385 13.44 -11.31 -17.63
N LEU A 386 12.33 -10.57 -17.81
CA LEU A 386 11.42 -10.76 -18.93
C LEU A 386 12.03 -10.37 -20.29
N VAL A 387 12.85 -9.31 -20.33
CA VAL A 387 13.54 -8.90 -21.56
C VAL A 387 14.59 -9.94 -21.98
N GLU A 388 15.27 -10.55 -21.01
CA GLU A 388 16.27 -11.59 -21.27
C GLU A 388 15.66 -12.98 -21.52
N GLY A 389 14.39 -13.17 -21.17
CA GLY A 389 13.74 -14.48 -21.25
C GLY A 389 14.27 -15.49 -20.23
N THR A 390 14.79 -15.02 -19.10
CA THR A 390 15.34 -15.85 -18.02
C THR A 390 14.32 -16.06 -16.89
N ASP A 391 14.34 -17.24 -16.28
CA ASP A 391 13.60 -17.57 -15.06
C ASP A 391 14.47 -17.40 -13.79
N THR A 392 15.70 -16.90 -13.92
CA THR A 392 16.65 -16.75 -12.82
C THR A 392 17.00 -15.29 -12.57
N ILE A 393 17.10 -14.92 -11.29
CA ILE A 393 17.56 -13.60 -10.84
C ILE A 393 18.85 -13.78 -10.05
N SER A 394 19.96 -13.34 -10.64
CA SER A 394 21.29 -13.27 -10.06
C SER A 394 21.71 -11.84 -9.70
N ILE A 395 22.90 -11.72 -9.09
CA ILE A 395 23.54 -10.44 -8.76
C ILE A 395 23.82 -9.55 -9.98
N GLU A 396 24.03 -10.15 -11.16
CA GLU A 396 24.32 -9.41 -12.40
C GLU A 396 23.15 -8.49 -12.79
N HIS A 397 21.91 -8.91 -12.54
CA HIS A 397 20.74 -8.06 -12.77
C HIS A 397 20.70 -6.86 -11.81
N ILE A 398 21.17 -7.03 -10.56
CA ILE A 398 21.30 -5.94 -9.58
C ILE A 398 22.34 -4.93 -10.06
N ASP A 399 23.48 -5.40 -10.56
CA ASP A 399 24.53 -4.55 -11.08
C ASP A 399 24.10 -3.75 -12.32
N ARG A 400 23.27 -4.35 -13.18
CA ARG A 400 22.68 -3.63 -14.32
C ARG A 400 21.74 -2.51 -13.90
N LEU A 401 20.95 -2.71 -12.84
CA LEU A 401 20.08 -1.66 -12.30
C LEU A 401 20.86 -0.45 -11.78
N LYS A 402 22.11 -0.64 -11.35
CA LYS A 402 22.99 0.47 -10.97
C LYS A 402 23.20 1.47 -12.11
N TRP A 403 22.99 1.06 -13.37
CA TRP A 403 23.17 1.89 -14.56
C TRP A 403 21.85 2.29 -15.23
N ASP A 404 20.68 1.91 -14.67
CA ASP A 404 19.38 2.31 -15.22
C ASP A 404 19.13 3.81 -14.95
N PHE A 405 19.01 4.59 -16.02
CA PHE A 405 18.88 6.04 -15.94
C PHE A 405 17.61 6.49 -15.21
N GLU A 406 16.46 5.91 -15.56
CA GLU A 406 15.18 6.25 -14.92
C GLU A 406 15.20 5.93 -13.42
N PHE A 407 15.77 4.78 -13.06
CA PHE A 407 15.90 4.38 -11.67
C PHE A 407 16.84 5.30 -10.89
N ALA A 408 17.95 5.72 -11.49
CA ALA A 408 18.87 6.69 -10.89
C ALA A 408 18.22 8.08 -10.69
N GLN A 409 17.43 8.55 -11.67
CA GLN A 409 16.66 9.78 -11.53
C GLN A 409 15.63 9.68 -10.40
N TYR A 410 14.92 8.55 -10.32
CA TYR A 410 13.96 8.30 -9.26
C TYR A 410 14.59 8.32 -7.86
N LEU A 411 15.77 7.71 -7.72
CA LEU A 411 16.50 7.68 -6.45
C LEU A 411 17.06 9.05 -6.05
N THR A 412 17.40 9.91 -7.01
CA THR A 412 17.97 11.25 -6.75
C THR A 412 16.92 12.35 -6.69
N SER A 413 15.67 12.08 -7.07
CA SER A 413 14.57 13.04 -7.03
C SER A 413 14.40 13.74 -5.66
N PRO A 414 14.58 13.08 -4.49
CA PRO A 414 14.42 13.75 -3.21
C PRO A 414 15.41 14.90 -2.98
N LEU A 415 16.57 14.88 -3.63
CA LEU A 415 17.55 15.98 -3.57
C LEU A 415 17.11 17.21 -4.36
N GLN A 416 16.25 17.02 -5.35
CA GLN A 416 15.70 18.10 -6.16
C GLN A 416 14.50 18.75 -5.48
N ASP A 417 13.76 18.00 -4.67
CA ASP A 417 12.57 18.45 -3.93
C ASP A 417 12.90 19.39 -2.75
N ILE A 418 14.18 19.55 -2.40
CA ILE A 418 14.60 20.47 -1.33
C ILE A 418 14.57 21.91 -1.87
N VAL A 419 13.61 22.69 -1.38
CA VAL A 419 13.41 24.08 -1.78
C VAL A 419 14.49 25.00 -1.20
N ASP A 420 14.87 24.80 0.07
CA ASP A 420 15.87 25.64 0.74
C ASP A 420 17.28 25.41 0.19
N PRO A 421 17.94 26.42 -0.40
CA PRO A 421 19.30 26.28 -0.92
C PRO A 421 20.33 25.90 0.16
N LYS A 422 20.19 26.39 1.39
CA LYS A 422 21.09 26.06 2.51
C LYS A 422 20.93 24.59 2.91
N GLY A 423 19.69 24.13 3.06
CA GLY A 423 19.35 22.72 3.30
C GLY A 423 19.81 21.79 2.19
N ARG A 424 19.69 22.22 0.94
CA ARG A 424 20.18 21.45 -0.21
C ARG A 424 21.70 21.34 -0.23
N LEU A 425 22.42 22.44 0.01
CA LEU A 425 23.88 22.41 0.09
C LEU A 425 24.34 21.51 1.25
N LEU A 426 23.69 21.61 2.40
CA LEU A 426 23.97 20.76 3.56
C LEU A 426 23.76 19.28 3.22
N ALA A 427 22.62 18.92 2.63
CA ALA A 427 22.28 17.56 2.22
C ALA A 427 23.33 16.96 1.27
N LEU A 428 23.66 17.68 0.19
CA LEU A 428 24.65 17.23 -0.80
C LEU A 428 26.04 17.06 -0.18
N SER A 429 26.39 17.93 0.76
CA SER A 429 27.68 17.87 1.44
C SER A 429 27.73 16.71 2.44
N LEU A 430 26.65 16.45 3.19
CA LEU A 430 26.56 15.29 4.09
C LEU A 430 26.62 13.96 3.32
N LEU A 431 26.05 13.90 2.10
CA LEU A 431 26.15 12.72 1.24
C LEU A 431 27.57 12.39 0.82
N LYS A 432 28.48 13.38 0.75
CA LYS A 432 29.91 13.13 0.51
C LYS A 432 30.57 12.40 1.69
N GLU A 433 30.09 12.63 2.91
CA GLU A 433 30.58 12.04 4.16
C GLU A 433 29.80 10.77 4.57
N SER A 434 29.31 9.99 3.60
CA SER A 434 28.31 8.90 3.71
C SER A 434 28.53 7.80 4.77
N HIS A 435 29.67 7.76 5.46
CA HIS A 435 30.04 6.71 6.42
C HIS A 435 29.99 7.18 7.88
N ARG A 436 29.44 8.36 8.16
CA ARG A 436 29.37 8.92 9.51
C ARG A 436 27.93 9.11 9.97
N ASP A 437 27.73 8.85 11.26
CA ASP A 437 26.54 9.31 11.98
C ASP A 437 26.81 10.73 12.49
N PHE A 438 25.77 11.56 12.50
CA PHE A 438 25.86 12.97 12.82
C PHE A 438 24.93 13.32 13.97
N ASP A 439 25.46 13.94 15.02
CA ASP A 439 24.65 14.66 15.99
C ASP A 439 24.42 16.11 15.53
N ILE A 440 23.49 16.82 16.18
CA ILE A 440 23.16 18.22 15.80
C ILE A 440 24.40 19.13 15.88
N PRO A 441 25.23 19.10 16.94
CA PRO A 441 26.45 19.92 17.00
C PRO A 441 27.44 19.65 15.87
N SER A 442 27.61 18.40 15.44
CA SER A 442 28.48 18.06 14.32
C SER A 442 27.94 18.62 13.00
N ILE A 443 26.62 18.59 12.80
CA ILE A 443 25.98 19.19 11.62
C ILE A 443 26.14 20.71 11.62
N GLN A 444 26.05 21.37 12.78
CA GLN A 444 26.31 22.81 12.90
C GLN A 444 27.74 23.17 12.48
N LYS A 445 28.74 22.47 13.02
CA LYS A 445 30.15 22.65 12.61
C LYS A 445 30.37 22.38 11.13
N PHE A 446 29.65 21.41 10.59
CA PHE A 446 29.72 21.08 9.17
C PHE A 446 29.11 22.21 8.31
N ALA A 447 27.99 22.80 8.73
CA ALA A 447 27.40 23.97 8.08
C ALA A 447 28.32 25.20 8.15
N GLU A 448 28.97 25.43 9.30
CA GLU A 448 29.98 26.50 9.46
C GLU A 448 31.11 26.34 8.43
N GLY A 449 31.60 25.12 8.24
CA GLY A 449 32.60 24.79 7.21
C GLY A 449 32.12 25.01 5.76
N LEU A 450 30.81 25.03 5.53
CA LEU A 450 30.19 25.35 4.24
C LEU A 450 29.92 26.86 4.06
N GLY A 451 30.20 27.68 5.08
CA GLY A 451 30.12 29.14 5.03
C GLY A 451 28.79 29.72 5.52
N PHE A 452 28.00 28.99 6.31
CA PHE A 452 26.79 29.54 6.95
C PHE A 452 26.57 28.97 8.35
N ASN A 453 26.05 29.80 9.26
CA ASN A 453 25.83 29.42 10.65
C ASN A 453 24.37 29.05 10.87
N LEU A 454 24.14 27.97 11.59
CA LEU A 454 22.82 27.52 12.01
C LEU A 454 22.75 27.45 13.53
N ASP A 455 21.71 28.03 14.12
CA ASP A 455 21.41 27.76 15.53
C ASP A 455 20.87 26.33 15.70
N TYR A 456 20.78 25.88 16.95
CA TYR A 456 20.38 24.50 17.26
C TYR A 456 18.98 24.16 16.74
N GLN A 457 18.04 25.10 16.86
CA GLN A 457 16.65 24.89 16.50
C GLN A 457 16.48 24.82 14.97
N LYS A 458 17.10 25.75 14.24
CA LYS A 458 17.14 25.73 12.77
C LYS A 458 17.84 24.48 12.24
N THR A 459 18.95 24.07 12.85
CA THR A 459 19.64 22.82 12.46
C THR A 459 18.71 21.62 12.64
N LYS A 460 18.02 21.53 13.78
CA LYS A 460 17.05 20.46 14.06
C LYS A 460 15.89 20.46 13.05
N GLU A 461 15.35 21.64 12.73
CA GLU A 461 14.28 21.78 11.73
C GLU A 461 14.74 21.33 10.34
N MET A 462 15.91 21.78 9.90
CA MET A 462 16.51 21.34 8.63
C MET A 462 16.75 19.84 8.61
N CYS A 463 17.28 19.25 9.69
CA CYS A 463 17.49 17.80 9.76
C CYS A 463 16.17 17.04 9.71
N ASN A 464 15.11 17.54 10.37
CA ASN A 464 13.79 16.93 10.28
C ASN A 464 13.22 16.99 8.86
N ASP A 465 13.39 18.12 8.17
CA ASP A 465 12.98 18.26 6.77
C ASP A 465 13.77 17.27 5.88
N LEU A 466 15.08 17.11 6.08
CA LEU A 466 15.89 16.08 5.38
C LEU A 466 15.44 14.64 5.70
N VAL A 467 14.96 14.37 6.91
CA VAL A 467 14.34 13.08 7.26
C VAL A 467 13.04 12.89 6.49
N ILE A 468 12.17 13.91 6.43
CA ILE A 468 10.89 13.87 5.70
C ILE A 468 11.10 13.60 4.19
N HIS A 469 12.20 14.09 3.63
CA HIS A 469 12.60 13.82 2.24
C HIS A 469 13.34 12.49 2.05
N ASN A 470 13.47 11.61 3.07
CA ASN A 470 14.24 10.36 3.01
C ASN A 470 15.71 10.54 2.59
N ILE A 471 16.32 11.68 2.93
CA ILE A 471 17.77 11.90 2.73
C ILE A 471 18.52 11.44 3.96
N LEU A 472 18.01 11.83 5.13
CA LEU A 472 18.50 11.38 6.43
C LEU A 472 17.53 10.39 7.05
N ALA A 473 18.07 9.50 7.88
CA ALA A 473 17.32 8.68 8.82
C ALA A 473 17.76 9.08 10.24
N TRP A 474 16.80 9.18 11.15
CA TRP A 474 17.08 9.42 12.56
C TRP A 474 17.06 8.10 13.32
N ASN A 475 18.07 7.86 14.15
CA ASN A 475 18.16 6.70 15.02
C ASN A 475 18.80 7.09 16.36
N GLN A 476 18.07 6.91 17.46
CA GLN A 476 18.58 7.09 18.83
C GLN A 476 19.36 8.40 19.07
N GLY A 477 18.90 9.51 18.51
CA GLY A 477 19.53 10.82 18.68
C GLY A 477 20.59 11.19 17.64
N LEU A 478 20.91 10.27 16.73
CA LEU A 478 21.84 10.49 15.63
C LEU A 478 21.12 10.51 14.28
N TYR A 479 21.67 11.26 13.34
CA TYR A 479 21.24 11.30 11.94
C TYR A 479 22.25 10.55 11.08
N ARG A 480 21.77 9.78 10.11
CA ARG A 480 22.60 9.08 9.13
C ARG A 480 21.99 9.18 7.75
N ILE A 481 22.75 8.89 6.70
CA ILE A 481 22.18 8.83 5.34
C ILE A 481 21.13 7.71 5.28
N ALA A 482 19.94 8.01 4.75
CA ALA A 482 18.82 7.09 4.73
C ALA A 482 19.04 5.90 3.78
N THR A 483 19.72 6.13 2.65
CA THR A 483 19.96 5.13 1.61
C THR A 483 21.37 5.23 1.04
N GLY A 484 22.02 4.09 0.83
CA GLY A 484 23.34 4.05 0.18
C GLY A 484 23.28 4.45 -1.30
N ALA A 485 22.12 4.27 -1.94
CA ALA A 485 21.93 4.67 -3.34
C ALA A 485 22.12 6.18 -3.54
N LEU A 486 21.60 7.02 -2.66
CA LEU A 486 21.78 8.47 -2.77
C LEU A 486 23.26 8.85 -2.83
N SER A 487 24.07 8.32 -1.92
CA SER A 487 25.52 8.56 -1.91
C SER A 487 26.21 7.97 -3.14
N TYR A 488 25.83 6.77 -3.57
CA TYR A 488 26.40 6.11 -4.75
C TYR A 488 26.14 6.92 -6.03
N TYR A 489 24.87 7.18 -6.36
CA TYR A 489 24.50 7.86 -7.60
C TYR A 489 24.93 9.32 -7.62
N ALA A 490 24.91 10.00 -6.48
CA ALA A 490 25.35 11.38 -6.42
C ALA A 490 26.87 11.50 -6.73
N ARG A 491 27.69 10.51 -6.32
CA ARG A 491 29.12 10.44 -6.66
C ARG A 491 29.36 10.03 -8.11
N GLU A 492 28.77 8.91 -8.54
CA GLU A 492 29.03 8.34 -9.87
C GLU A 492 28.57 9.24 -11.02
N MET A 493 27.45 9.96 -10.85
CA MET A 493 26.92 10.82 -11.91
C MET A 493 27.63 12.17 -12.04
N ARG A 494 28.71 12.44 -11.28
CA ARG A 494 29.30 13.79 -11.08
C ARG A 494 28.27 14.86 -10.68
N PHE A 495 27.08 14.43 -10.26
CA PHE A 495 25.95 15.29 -9.95
C PHE A 495 26.24 16.15 -8.72
N LEU A 496 27.03 15.62 -7.77
CA LEU A 496 27.36 16.34 -6.54
C LEU A 496 28.13 17.63 -6.79
N ASP A 497 29.15 17.63 -7.65
CA ASP A 497 30.02 18.80 -7.81
C ASP A 497 29.26 19.95 -8.48
N ASP A 498 28.58 19.66 -9.61
CA ASP A 498 27.73 20.64 -10.31
C ASP A 498 26.55 21.13 -9.44
N ALA A 499 25.92 20.24 -8.67
CA ALA A 499 24.79 20.62 -7.82
C ALA A 499 25.24 21.43 -6.59
N ILE A 500 26.41 21.13 -6.01
CA ILE A 500 27.00 21.90 -4.91
C ILE A 500 27.36 23.30 -5.40
N ASP A 501 27.97 23.43 -6.57
CA ASP A 501 28.33 24.74 -7.13
C ASP A 501 27.10 25.57 -7.47
N LYS A 502 26.03 24.95 -8.02
CA LYS A 502 24.73 25.61 -8.22
C LYS A 502 24.09 26.05 -6.89
N ALA A 503 24.11 25.21 -5.86
CA ALA A 503 23.55 25.55 -4.55
C ALA A 503 24.35 26.68 -3.87
N ARG A 504 25.68 26.64 -3.95
CA ARG A 504 26.56 27.72 -3.49
C ARG A 504 26.29 29.03 -4.22
N HIS A 505 26.12 28.97 -5.54
CA HIS A 505 25.77 30.13 -6.34
C HIS A 505 24.40 30.70 -5.93
N ALA A 506 23.40 29.85 -5.71
CA ALA A 506 22.07 30.27 -5.28
C ALA A 506 22.09 30.98 -3.90
N ILE A 507 22.88 30.47 -2.94
CA ILE A 507 23.09 31.12 -1.64
C ILE A 507 23.76 32.50 -1.81
N LYS A 508 24.74 32.62 -2.72
CA LYS A 508 25.42 33.89 -3.01
C LYS A 508 24.52 34.91 -3.71
N THR A 509 23.60 34.47 -4.56
CA THR A 509 22.68 35.35 -5.30
C THR A 509 21.39 35.69 -4.56
N CYS A 510 21.02 34.92 -3.54
CA CYS A 510 19.95 35.25 -2.60
C CYS A 510 20.53 35.48 -1.20
N PRO A 511 21.23 36.60 -0.94
CA PRO A 511 21.56 36.99 0.42
C PRO A 511 20.26 37.43 1.10
N ASP A 512 19.67 36.53 1.87
CA ASP A 512 18.54 36.73 2.79
C ASP A 512 17.48 37.74 2.30
N SER A 513 16.47 37.28 1.55
CA SER A 513 15.16 37.95 1.57
C SER A 513 14.62 37.82 3.00
N GLY A 514 14.82 38.88 3.78
CA GLY A 514 14.75 38.87 5.23
C GLY A 514 13.38 38.67 5.86
N MET A 515 13.48 38.43 7.16
CA MET A 515 12.47 38.38 8.23
C MET A 515 11.55 37.16 8.29
#